data_AF-A0A162PAK1-F1
#
_entry.id   AF-A0A162PAK1-F1
#
_cell.length_a   1.000
_cell.length_b   1.000
_cell.length_c   1.000
_cell.angle_alpha   90.00
_cell.angle_beta   90.00
_cell.angle_gamma   90.00
#
_symmetry.space_group_name_H-M   'P 1'
#
loop_
_entity.id
_entity.type
_entity.pdbx_description
1 polymer ?
#
loop_
_entity_poly.entity_id
_entity_poly.type
_entity_poly.pdbx_seq_one_letter_code
_entity_poly.pdbx_strand_id
1 'polypeptide(L)' 'MRSLLMILFCFVLVIASIEAEKYAVGKEPCTWGPSFWCARRENAEKCGPGAIQHCNAVGWKTP' A
#
# COMPACT_ATOMS: atom_id res chain seq x y z
N MET A 1 15.66 -28.38 26.17
CA MET A 1 15.80 -28.52 24.70
C MET A 1 14.46 -28.47 23.97
N ARG A 2 13.45 -29.29 24.35
CA ARG A 2 12.12 -29.29 23.69
C ARG A 2 11.31 -27.98 23.88
N SER A 3 11.32 -27.39 25.07
CA SER A 3 10.66 -26.10 25.31
C SER A 3 11.33 -24.93 24.57
N LEU A 4 12.65 -24.98 24.39
CA LEU A 4 13.38 -23.97 23.62
C LEU A 4 13.00 -24.04 22.14
N LEU A 5 12.88 -25.25 21.59
CA LEU A 5 12.43 -25.45 20.21
C LEU A 5 10.99 -24.94 19.98
N MET A 6 10.09 -25.15 20.94
CA MET A 6 8.73 -24.60 20.88
C MET A 6 8.71 -23.08 20.95
N ILE A 7 9.49 -22.48 21.84
CA ILE A 7 9.62 -21.01 21.94
C ILE A 7 10.14 -20.43 20.62
N LEU A 8 11.20 -21.00 20.06
CA LEU A 8 11.76 -20.56 18.77
C LEU A 8 10.74 -20.67 17.64
N PHE A 9 9.99 -21.77 17.57
CA PHE A 9 8.93 -21.95 16.58
C PHE A 9 7.80 -20.93 16.74
N CYS A 10 7.36 -20.66 17.98
CA CYS A 10 6.38 -19.62 18.27
C CYS A 10 6.87 -18.23 17.87
N PHE A 11 8.14 -17.89 18.14
CA PHE A 11 8.74 -16.62 17.73
C PHE A 11 8.76 -16.46 16.21
N VAL A 12 9.10 -17.51 15.46
CA VAL A 12 9.08 -17.49 13.99
C VAL A 12 7.64 -17.30 13.45
N LEU A 13 6.65 -17.98 14.02
CA LEU A 13 5.24 -17.82 13.63
C LEU A 13 4.70 -16.42 13.91
N VAL A 14 5.06 -15.84 15.05
CA VAL A 14 4.67 -14.48 15.42
C VAL A 14 5.29 -13.46 14.45
N ILE A 15 6.58 -13.58 14.12
CA ILE A 15 7.26 -12.67 13.18
C ILE A 15 6.61 -12.74 11.79
N ALA A 16 6.33 -13.94 11.27
CA ALA A 16 5.70 -14.12 9.97
C ALA A 16 4.30 -13.49 9.87
N SER A 17 3.58 -13.38 10.98
CA SER A 17 2.22 -12.81 11.02
C SER A 17 2.20 -11.28 10.94
N ILE A 18 3.29 -10.61 11.33
CA ILE A 18 3.38 -9.14 11.41
C ILE A 18 3.53 -8.52 10.01
N GLU A 19 4.12 -9.24 9.05
CA GLU A 19 4.36 -8.72 7.71
C GLU A 19 3.08 -8.57 6.88
N ALA A 20 2.03 -9.34 7.19
CA ALA A 20 0.78 -9.33 6.45
C ALA A 20 0.06 -7.96 6.47
N GLU A 21 0.17 -7.19 7.56
CA GLU A 21 -0.51 -5.90 7.68
C GLU A 21 0.17 -4.79 6.85
N LYS A 22 1.48 -4.90 6.62
CA LYS A 22 2.24 -3.92 5.83
C LYS A 22 1.90 -4.00 4.34
N TYR A 23 1.48 -5.18 3.88
CA TYR A 23 1.13 -5.43 2.47
C TYR A 23 -0.38 -5.41 2.22
N ALA A 24 -1.18 -4.89 3.16
CA ALA A 24 -2.61 -4.71 2.96
C ALA A 24 -2.87 -3.78 1.77
N VAL A 25 -3.37 -4.35 0.67
CA VAL A 25 -3.77 -3.61 -0.53
C VAL A 25 -4.87 -2.63 -0.15
N GLY A 26 -4.74 -1.37 -0.55
CA GLY A 26 -5.73 -0.33 -0.25
C GLY A 26 -5.49 0.41 1.06
N LYS A 27 -4.44 0.11 1.84
CA LYS A 27 -4.10 0.90 3.04
C LYS A 27 -3.61 2.31 2.69
N GLU A 28 -2.78 2.42 1.66
CA GLU A 28 -2.24 3.70 1.20
C GLU A 28 -3.15 4.31 0.12
N PRO A 29 -3.53 5.60 0.20
CA PRO A 29 -4.45 6.22 -0.77
C PRO A 29 -4.00 6.11 -2.23
N CYS A 30 -2.69 6.10 -2.49
CA CYS A 30 -2.16 5.94 -3.84
C CYS A 30 -2.40 4.55 -4.45
N THR A 31 -2.76 3.56 -3.63
CA THR A 31 -3.15 2.21 -4.07
C THR A 31 -4.63 2.08 -4.42
N TRP A 32 -5.45 3.12 -4.18
CA TRP A 32 -6.88 3.11 -4.53
C TRP A 32 -7.14 3.27 -6.04
N GLY A 33 -6.11 3.62 -6.81
CA GLY A 33 -6.16 3.67 -8.27
C GLY A 33 -6.62 5.01 -8.85
N PRO A 34 -6.61 5.15 -10.20
CA PRO A 34 -6.70 6.44 -10.92
C PRO A 34 -7.93 7.27 -10.56
N SER A 35 -9.03 6.63 -10.15
CA SER A 35 -10.23 7.35 -9.70
C SER A 35 -9.96 8.23 -8.47
N PHE A 36 -9.01 7.89 -7.59
CA PHE A 36 -8.64 8.72 -6.45
C PHE A 36 -7.66 9.84 -6.86
N TRP A 37 -6.56 9.49 -7.51
CA TRP A 37 -5.50 10.47 -7.79
C TRP A 37 -5.83 11.40 -8.96
N CYS A 38 -6.57 10.96 -9.97
CA CYS A 38 -7.05 11.86 -11.03
C CYS A 38 -8.30 12.66 -10.67
N ALA A 39 -8.85 12.50 -9.47
CA ALA A 39 -9.97 13.33 -9.00
C ALA A 39 -9.52 14.77 -8.68
N ARG A 40 -8.29 14.96 -8.20
CA ARG A 40 -7.70 16.27 -7.89
C ARG A 40 -6.18 16.25 -8.06
N ARG A 41 -5.59 17.36 -8.48
CA ARG A 41 -4.13 17.47 -8.69
C ARG A 41 -3.35 17.17 -7.40
N GLU A 42 -3.83 17.63 -6.25
CA GLU A 42 -3.18 17.44 -4.95
C GLU A 42 -3.07 15.95 -4.57
N ASN A 43 -4.04 15.12 -4.99
CA ASN A 43 -3.98 13.68 -4.76
C ASN A 43 -2.90 13.02 -5.62
N ALA A 44 -2.81 13.41 -6.90
CA ALA A 44 -1.78 12.90 -7.80
C ALA A 44 -0.37 13.36 -7.37
N GLU A 45 -0.22 14.59 -6.85
CA GLU A 45 1.06 15.10 -6.33
C GLU A 45 1.55 14.27 -5.14
N LYS A 46 0.64 13.91 -4.20
CA LYS A 46 0.95 13.01 -3.09
C LYS A 46 1.37 11.60 -3.55
N CYS A 47 0.91 11.17 -4.72
CA CYS A 47 1.21 9.87 -5.29
C CYS A 47 2.41 9.86 -6.26
N GLY A 48 2.94 11.03 -6.61
CA GLY A 48 4.16 11.19 -7.37
C GLY A 48 3.97 11.43 -8.89
N PRO A 49 5.07 11.60 -9.63
CA PRO A 49 5.04 12.08 -11.02
C PRO A 49 4.36 11.12 -11.99
N GLY A 50 4.44 9.80 -11.75
CA GLY A 50 3.73 8.81 -12.56
C GLY A 50 2.21 9.00 -12.49
N ALA A 51 1.69 9.41 -11.33
CA ALA A 51 0.29 9.71 -11.16
C ALA A 51 -0.12 10.98 -11.96
N ILE A 52 0.68 12.04 -11.87
CA ILE A 52 0.46 13.26 -12.66
C ILE A 52 0.49 12.99 -14.16
N GLN A 53 1.49 12.26 -14.63
CA GLN A 53 1.66 11.92 -16.05
C GLN A 53 0.47 11.12 -16.58
N HIS A 54 0.02 10.10 -15.83
CA HIS A 54 -1.12 9.31 -16.26
C HIS A 54 -2.39 10.17 -16.31
N CYS A 55 -2.70 11.00 -15.31
CA CYS A 55 -3.87 11.88 -15.39
C CYS A 55 -3.80 12.89 -16.54
N ASN A 56 -2.62 13.42 -16.85
CA ASN A 56 -2.43 14.29 -18.02
C ASN A 56 -2.65 13.53 -19.34
N ALA A 57 -2.27 12.25 -19.40
CA ALA A 57 -2.43 11.43 -20.60
C ALA A 57 -3.87 10.92 -20.81
N VAL A 58 -4.54 10.49 -19.73
CA VAL A 58 -5.88 9.86 -19.82
C VAL A 58 -7.03 10.83 -19.56
N GLY A 59 -6.73 12.03 -19.07
CA GLY A 59 -7.71 13.03 -18.67
C GLY A 59 -8.01 13.01 -17.17
N TRP A 60 -8.25 14.20 -16.64
CA TRP A 60 -8.61 14.42 -15.24
C TRP A 60 -10.09 14.10 -15.01
N LYS A 61 -10.42 13.47 -13.87
CA LYS A 61 -11.80 13.17 -13.46
C LYS A 61 -12.40 14.28 -12.60
N THR A 62 -11.96 15.52 -12.78
CA THR A 62 -12.52 16.68 -12.08
C THR A 62 -14.05 16.67 -12.22
N PRO A 63 -14.82 17.01 -11.17
CA PRO A 63 -16.17 17.50 -11.38
C PRO A 63 -16.16 18.72 -12.31
#